data_AF-A0A956WK09-F1
#
_entry.id   AF-A0A956WK09-F1
#
_cell.length_a   1.000
_cell.length_b   1.000
_cell.length_c   1.000
_cell.angle_alpha   90.00
_cell.angle_beta   90.00
_cell.angle_gamma   90.00
#
_symmetry.space_group_name_H-M   'P 1'
#
loop_
_entity.id
_entity.type
_entity.pdbx_description
1 polymer ?
#
loop_
_entity_poly.entity_id
_entity_poly.type
_entity_poly.pdbx_seq_one_letter_code
_entity_poly.pdbx_strand_id
1 'polypeptide(L)'
;MRLHRRNLGALAAALLVQAKFGGRLLAQDATPGAGMDVTQIAVVTPGARTNQGWDQQAADAVDAVAKEMGITPVVAENGGYDDITPILRDLQAGGASFIICHASGYQTVCPEFAAETSVPVAVIENPGAVSPGLVSDIETQAQEVAYLAGVLAGKETTSGTVGIVVSGEPPTWNYMTVGFAEGLKAANADAKLLYSVIGEAAYDDAAGAKRVTEQEIAAGADIIFGMGDGASFGML
;
A
#
# COMPACT_ATOMS: atom_id res chain seq x y z
N MET A 1 15.96 29.00 -28.04
CA MET A 1 14.68 28.35 -27.72
C MET A 1 14.69 28.06 -26.22
N ARG A 2 14.05 28.91 -25.40
CA ARG A 2 14.10 28.85 -23.93
C ARG A 2 12.94 27.97 -23.44
N LEU A 3 13.25 26.74 -23.01
CA LEU A 3 12.29 25.88 -22.31
C LEU A 3 12.04 26.45 -20.90
N HIS A 4 10.77 26.71 -20.62
CA HIS A 4 10.30 27.22 -19.33
C HIS A 4 10.53 26.18 -18.23
N ARG A 5 11.46 26.48 -17.32
CA ARG A 5 11.60 25.78 -16.04
C ARG A 5 10.38 26.13 -15.17
N ARG A 6 9.48 25.18 -14.96
CA ARG A 6 8.38 25.31 -13.99
C ARG A 6 8.92 24.83 -12.63
N ASN A 7 8.96 25.76 -11.67
CA ASN A 7 9.40 25.47 -10.30
C ASN A 7 8.45 24.47 -9.62
N LEU A 8 9.01 23.40 -9.08
CA LEU A 8 8.37 22.22 -8.47
C LEU A 8 7.76 22.45 -7.07
N GLY A 9 7.23 23.65 -6.80
CA GLY A 9 6.49 23.92 -5.55
C GLY A 9 5.20 23.09 -5.36
N ALA A 10 4.87 22.20 -6.30
CA ALA A 10 3.67 21.38 -6.31
C ALA A 10 3.91 19.89 -5.98
N LEU A 11 5.17 19.43 -5.88
CA LEU A 11 5.44 17.99 -5.82
C LEU A 11 5.13 17.32 -4.47
N ALA A 12 4.93 18.08 -3.39
CA ALA A 12 4.44 17.55 -2.11
C ALA A 12 2.90 17.59 -1.97
N ALA A 13 2.18 18.11 -2.97
CA ALA A 13 0.73 18.31 -2.90
C ALA A 13 -0.08 17.43 -3.88
N ALA A 14 0.56 16.48 -4.58
CA ALA A 14 -0.08 15.74 -5.66
C ALA A 14 -0.20 14.21 -5.43
N LEU A 15 -0.30 13.76 -4.18
CA LEU A 15 -1.06 12.53 -3.87
C LEU A 15 -2.46 12.93 -3.37
N LEU A 16 -3.27 13.44 -4.30
CA LEU A 16 -4.71 13.61 -4.11
C LEU A 16 -5.41 12.86 -5.25
N VAL A 17 -5.44 11.52 -5.14
CA VAL A 17 -6.54 10.78 -5.76
C VAL A 17 -7.80 11.29 -5.06
N GLN A 18 -8.59 12.09 -5.78
CA GLN A 18 -9.91 12.50 -5.30
C GLN A 18 -10.81 11.28 -5.19
N ALA A 19 -10.77 10.59 -4.04
CA ALA A 19 -11.94 9.91 -3.54
C ALA A 19 -12.97 11.01 -3.22
N LYS A 20 -14.10 11.01 -3.93
CA LYS A 20 -15.23 11.90 -3.66
C LYS A 20 -15.88 11.54 -2.33
N PHE A 21 -15.22 11.83 -1.20
CA PHE A 21 -15.84 11.92 0.12
C PHE A 21 -15.04 12.95 0.95
N GLY A 22 -15.73 13.99 1.44
CA GLY A 22 -15.14 15.24 1.91
C GLY A 22 -14.48 15.19 3.29
N GLY A 23 -13.29 14.61 3.40
CA GLY A 23 -12.36 14.80 4.51
C GLY A 23 -11.02 15.34 4.00
N ARG A 24 -10.59 16.52 4.46
CA ARG A 24 -9.24 17.04 4.18
C ARG A 24 -8.23 16.24 5.01
N LEU A 25 -7.46 15.37 4.36
CA LEU A 25 -6.25 14.80 4.92
C LEU A 25 -5.24 15.95 5.11
N LEU A 26 -4.82 16.22 6.34
CA LEU A 26 -3.80 17.23 6.62
C LEU A 26 -2.43 16.61 6.34
N ALA A 27 -1.87 16.89 5.16
CA ALA A 27 -0.46 16.60 4.89
C ALA A 27 0.41 17.45 5.81
N GLN A 28 1.37 16.83 6.49
CA GLN A 28 2.36 17.50 7.32
C GLN A 28 3.36 18.21 6.40
N ASP A 29 3.49 19.53 6.56
CA ASP A 29 4.31 20.40 5.70
C ASP A 29 5.80 20.02 5.75
N ALA A 30 6.25 19.20 4.79
CA ALA A 30 7.67 19.05 4.48
C ALA A 30 8.10 20.21 3.57
N THR A 31 8.97 21.09 4.08
CA THR A 31 9.60 22.14 3.25
C THR A 31 10.58 21.48 2.28
N PRO A 32 10.43 21.59 0.95
CA PRO A 32 11.30 20.87 0.02
C PRO A 32 12.74 21.43 0.02
N GLY A 33 13.71 20.56 0.26
CA GLY A 33 15.11 20.79 -0.10
C GLY A 33 15.28 20.80 -1.62
N ALA A 34 16.21 21.61 -2.10
CA ALA A 34 16.43 21.85 -3.52
C ALA A 34 16.95 20.62 -4.30
N GLY A 35 16.38 20.36 -5.47
CA GLY A 35 17.19 20.13 -6.70
C GLY A 35 17.54 18.70 -7.13
N MET A 36 16.58 17.78 -7.17
CA MET A 36 16.77 16.49 -7.87
C MET A 36 16.09 16.53 -9.24
N ASP A 37 16.87 16.33 -10.32
CA ASP A 37 16.35 16.26 -11.69
C ASP A 37 15.90 14.82 -11.97
N VAL A 38 14.69 14.48 -11.53
CA VAL A 38 14.11 13.15 -11.75
C VAL A 38 13.68 13.05 -13.20
N THR A 39 14.43 12.30 -14.01
CA THR A 39 14.11 12.07 -15.42
C THR A 39 13.39 10.74 -15.64
N GLN A 40 13.60 9.80 -14.73
CA GLN A 40 12.93 8.51 -14.69
C GLN A 40 12.62 8.12 -13.25
N ILE A 41 11.36 7.74 -13.02
CA ILE A 41 10.84 7.22 -11.77
C ILE A 41 10.58 5.73 -11.92
N ALA A 42 11.05 4.92 -10.97
CA ALA A 42 10.76 3.50 -10.94
C ALA A 42 9.91 3.13 -9.71
N VAL A 43 9.13 2.07 -9.83
CA VAL A 43 8.48 1.39 -8.70
C VAL A 43 8.75 -0.10 -8.78
N VAL A 44 9.05 -0.71 -7.64
CA VAL A 44 9.12 -2.17 -7.47
C VAL A 44 7.91 -2.61 -6.66
N THR A 45 7.10 -3.51 -7.22
CA THR A 45 5.93 -4.09 -6.55
C THR A 45 6.15 -5.59 -6.31
N PRO A 46 5.72 -6.14 -5.16
CA PRO A 46 5.89 -7.57 -4.88
C PRO A 46 5.04 -8.45 -5.81
N GLY A 47 3.84 -8.00 -6.18
CA GLY A 47 2.91 -8.70 -7.06
C GLY A 47 2.75 -8.06 -8.45
N ALA A 48 1.85 -8.64 -9.24
CA ALA A 48 1.50 -8.18 -10.57
C ALA A 48 0.50 -7.02 -10.53
N ARG A 49 0.59 -6.11 -11.52
CA ARG A 49 -0.37 -5.00 -11.69
C ARG A 49 -1.81 -5.47 -11.92
N THR A 50 -2.02 -6.74 -12.27
CA THR A 50 -3.36 -7.29 -12.52
C THR A 50 -4.05 -7.84 -11.27
N ASN A 51 -3.47 -7.68 -10.08
CA ASN A 51 -4.05 -8.23 -8.84
C ASN A 51 -5.18 -7.39 -8.24
N GLN A 52 -5.57 -6.27 -8.87
CA GLN A 52 -6.67 -5.38 -8.46
C GLN A 52 -6.54 -4.80 -7.05
N GLY A 53 -5.32 -4.77 -6.50
CA GLY A 53 -5.04 -4.34 -5.14
C GLY A 53 -3.95 -3.28 -5.05
N TRP A 54 -3.10 -3.43 -4.04
CA TRP A 54 -2.00 -2.55 -3.68
C TRP A 54 -0.99 -2.33 -4.81
N ASP A 55 -0.61 -3.40 -5.52
CA ASP A 55 0.39 -3.34 -6.60
C ASP A 55 -0.14 -2.62 -7.84
N GLN A 56 -1.41 -2.87 -8.20
CA GLN A 56 -2.06 -2.15 -9.30
C GLN A 56 -2.08 -0.65 -9.03
N GLN A 57 -2.45 -0.25 -7.81
CA GLN A 57 -2.52 1.16 -7.43
C GLN A 57 -1.16 1.87 -7.56
N ALA A 58 -0.05 1.20 -7.20
CA ALA A 58 1.29 1.73 -7.40
C ALA A 58 1.63 1.94 -8.88
N ALA A 59 1.42 0.89 -9.70
CA ALA A 59 1.75 0.94 -11.12
C ALA A 59 0.93 2.01 -11.84
N ASP A 60 -0.37 2.09 -11.55
CA ASP A 60 -1.27 3.11 -12.10
C ASP A 60 -0.87 4.53 -11.65
N ALA A 61 -0.48 4.69 -10.38
CA ALA A 61 -0.05 5.98 -9.84
C ALA A 61 1.25 6.47 -10.48
N VAL A 62 2.24 5.59 -10.65
CA VAL A 62 3.51 5.94 -11.29
C VAL A 62 3.33 6.35 -12.74
N ASP A 63 2.50 5.63 -13.49
CA ASP A 63 2.16 6.02 -14.86
C ASP A 63 1.48 7.39 -14.93
N ALA A 64 0.55 7.67 -14.02
CA ALA A 64 -0.16 8.93 -13.96
C ALA A 64 0.78 10.11 -13.64
N VAL A 65 1.62 9.95 -12.61
CA VAL A 65 2.61 10.95 -12.19
C VAL A 65 3.62 11.19 -13.31
N ALA A 66 4.13 10.12 -13.92
CA ALA A 66 5.12 10.24 -14.98
C ALA A 66 4.58 11.01 -16.19
N LYS A 67 3.33 10.72 -16.58
CA LYS A 67 2.63 11.46 -17.62
C LYS A 67 2.43 12.94 -17.28
N GLU A 68 2.04 13.26 -16.04
CA GLU A 68 1.83 14.65 -15.60
C GLU A 68 3.14 15.45 -15.59
N MET A 69 4.22 14.81 -15.16
CA MET A 69 5.53 15.45 -15.01
C MET A 69 6.36 15.45 -16.29
N GLY A 70 5.99 14.63 -17.29
CA GLY A 70 6.78 14.45 -18.51
C GLY A 70 8.09 13.71 -18.26
N ILE A 71 8.08 12.74 -17.34
CA ILE A 71 9.20 11.87 -17.00
C ILE A 71 8.91 10.43 -17.44
N THR A 72 9.91 9.56 -17.44
CA THR A 72 9.74 8.14 -17.82
C THR A 72 9.33 7.30 -16.61
N PRO A 73 8.23 6.52 -16.67
CA PRO A 73 7.92 5.52 -15.66
C PRO A 73 8.61 4.18 -15.95
N VAL A 74 9.02 3.47 -14.91
CA VAL A 74 9.41 2.05 -14.95
C VAL A 74 8.69 1.30 -13.85
N VAL A 75 7.97 0.24 -14.20
CA VAL A 75 7.29 -0.63 -13.23
C VAL A 75 7.98 -1.98 -13.26
N ALA A 76 8.61 -2.36 -12.15
CA ALA A 76 9.16 -3.69 -11.91
C ALA A 76 8.17 -4.49 -11.08
N GLU A 77 7.35 -5.28 -11.77
CA GLU A 77 6.34 -6.15 -11.15
C GLU A 77 6.93 -7.50 -10.73
N ASN A 78 6.24 -8.20 -9.82
CA ASN A 78 6.59 -9.55 -9.37
C ASN A 78 7.98 -9.62 -8.69
N GLY A 79 8.34 -8.61 -7.91
CA GLY A 79 9.57 -8.61 -7.12
C GLY A 79 9.58 -9.65 -6.01
N GLY A 80 8.40 -10.13 -5.58
CA GLY A 80 8.27 -11.04 -4.46
C GLY A 80 8.75 -10.44 -3.14
N TYR A 81 9.14 -11.31 -2.20
CA TYR A 81 9.64 -10.93 -0.87
C TYR A 81 11.04 -11.50 -0.58
N ASP A 82 11.67 -12.10 -1.58
CA ASP A 82 13.08 -12.51 -1.53
C ASP A 82 14.00 -11.29 -1.69
N ASP A 83 15.30 -11.51 -1.88
CA ASP A 83 16.25 -10.43 -2.11
C ASP A 83 15.99 -9.71 -3.46
N ILE A 84 15.44 -8.50 -3.39
CA ILE A 84 15.18 -7.64 -4.54
C ILE A 84 16.38 -6.78 -4.96
N THR A 85 17.55 -6.93 -4.34
CA THR A 85 18.76 -6.17 -4.70
C THR A 85 19.08 -6.22 -6.20
N PRO A 86 19.01 -7.38 -6.90
CA PRO A 86 19.24 -7.43 -8.35
C PRO A 86 18.27 -6.53 -9.14
N ILE A 87 16.99 -6.50 -8.76
CA ILE A 87 15.97 -5.66 -9.40
C ILE A 87 16.32 -4.18 -9.21
N LEU A 88 16.70 -3.77 -8.00
CA LEU A 88 17.11 -2.39 -7.71
C LEU A 88 18.33 -1.96 -8.53
N ARG A 89 19.30 -2.87 -8.74
CA ARG A 89 20.48 -2.61 -9.59
C ARG A 89 20.12 -2.49 -11.06
N ASP A 90 19.22 -3.31 -11.55
CA ASP A 90 18.73 -3.22 -12.93
C ASP A 90 17.99 -1.89 -13.17
N LEU A 91 17.17 -1.46 -12.21
CA LEU A 91 16.51 -0.15 -12.26
C LEU A 91 17.53 1.01 -12.27
N GLN A 92 18.53 0.96 -11.40
CA GLN A 92 19.61 1.96 -11.39
C GLN A 92 20.36 1.98 -12.72
N ALA A 93 20.76 0.82 -13.24
CA ALA A 93 21.47 0.70 -14.51
C ALA A 93 20.63 1.17 -15.70
N GLY A 94 19.31 0.98 -15.62
CA GLY A 94 18.32 1.54 -16.55
C GLY A 94 18.13 3.05 -16.44
N GLY A 95 18.75 3.69 -15.46
CA GLY A 95 18.74 5.14 -15.26
C GLY A 95 17.64 5.64 -14.33
N ALA A 96 17.05 4.78 -13.49
CA ALA A 96 16.09 5.22 -12.48
C ALA A 96 16.81 6.16 -11.49
N SER A 97 16.32 7.40 -11.42
CA SER A 97 16.87 8.45 -10.55
C SER A 97 16.14 8.58 -9.21
N PHE A 98 15.01 7.89 -9.08
CA PHE A 98 14.21 7.76 -7.86
C PHE A 98 13.42 6.44 -7.93
N ILE A 99 13.40 5.67 -6.84
CA ILE A 99 12.76 4.35 -6.80
C ILE A 99 11.76 4.27 -5.63
N ILE A 100 10.52 3.88 -5.92
CA ILE A 100 9.51 3.57 -4.91
C ILE A 100 9.58 2.07 -4.62
N CYS A 101 9.91 1.71 -3.39
CA CYS A 101 9.91 0.34 -2.90
C CYS A 101 8.56 0.02 -2.26
N HIS A 102 7.63 -0.49 -3.07
CA HIS A 102 6.20 -0.53 -2.74
C HIS A 102 5.76 -1.78 -1.95
N ALA A 103 6.47 -2.10 -0.87
CA ALA A 103 6.05 -3.15 0.08
C ALA A 103 6.68 -2.98 1.45
N SER A 104 5.95 -3.37 2.50
CA SER A 104 6.48 -3.46 3.87
C SER A 104 7.57 -4.55 4.03
N GLY A 105 7.70 -5.46 3.07
CA GLY A 105 8.82 -6.41 3.03
C GLY A 105 10.15 -5.78 2.58
N TYR A 106 10.15 -4.57 2.00
CA TYR A 106 11.34 -3.94 1.42
C TYR A 106 12.06 -2.98 2.37
N GLN A 107 11.65 -2.96 3.64
CA GLN A 107 12.06 -1.97 4.64
C GLN A 107 13.56 -1.96 4.93
N THR A 108 14.25 -3.08 4.77
CA THR A 108 15.69 -3.18 5.03
C THR A 108 16.51 -2.97 3.76
N VAL A 109 16.19 -3.73 2.72
CA VAL A 109 16.98 -3.78 1.47
C VAL A 109 17.01 -2.44 0.74
N CYS A 110 15.91 -1.69 0.72
CA CYS A 110 15.85 -0.43 -0.02
C CYS A 110 16.66 0.71 0.62
N PRO A 111 16.59 0.95 1.95
CA PRO A 111 17.47 1.91 2.59
C PRO A 111 18.96 1.54 2.49
N GLU A 112 19.30 0.26 2.59
CA GLU A 112 20.68 -0.22 2.41
C GLU A 112 21.18 0.05 0.98
N PHE A 113 20.36 -0.28 -0.03
CA PHE A 113 20.63 0.05 -1.42
C PHE A 113 20.81 1.56 -1.64
N ALA A 114 19.95 2.39 -1.05
CA ALA A 114 20.05 3.85 -1.16
C ALA A 114 21.33 4.37 -0.53
N ALA A 115 21.70 3.86 0.64
CA ALA A 115 22.95 4.22 1.33
C ALA A 115 24.19 3.86 0.51
N GLU A 116 24.18 2.73 -0.19
CA GLU A 116 25.30 2.30 -1.03
C GLU A 116 25.40 3.09 -2.34
N THR A 117 24.26 3.33 -3.00
CA THR A 117 24.23 3.83 -4.38
C THR A 117 24.00 5.34 -4.49
N SER A 118 23.56 5.98 -3.41
CA SER A 118 23.04 7.35 -3.41
C SER A 118 21.82 7.55 -4.32
N VAL A 119 21.15 6.47 -4.77
CA VAL A 119 19.85 6.57 -5.45
C VAL A 119 18.78 6.73 -4.39
N PRO A 120 18.01 7.83 -4.41
CA PRO A 120 16.99 8.06 -3.41
C PRO A 120 15.78 7.13 -3.59
N VAL A 121 15.23 6.70 -2.46
CA VAL A 121 14.11 5.76 -2.40
C VAL A 121 12.97 6.27 -1.53
N ALA A 122 11.75 5.84 -1.85
CA ALA A 122 10.62 5.86 -0.92
C ALA A 122 10.30 4.44 -0.45
N VAL A 123 10.13 4.25 0.85
CA VAL A 123 9.80 2.97 1.48
C VAL A 123 8.40 3.02 2.11
N ILE A 124 7.82 1.85 2.36
CA ILE A 124 6.52 1.70 3.03
C ILE A 124 6.72 1.30 4.49
N GLU A 125 6.05 2.00 5.41
CA GLU A 125 5.98 1.66 6.85
C GLU A 125 7.34 1.59 7.56
N ASN A 126 8.32 2.42 7.16
CA ASN A 126 9.63 2.48 7.82
C ASN A 126 10.07 3.91 8.14
N PRO A 127 9.39 4.58 9.09
CA PRO A 127 9.74 5.93 9.50
C PRO A 127 11.14 6.01 10.15
N GLY A 128 11.65 4.89 10.66
CA GLY A 128 12.99 4.81 11.27
C GLY A 128 14.14 4.91 10.26
N ALA A 129 13.90 4.64 8.98
CA ALA A 129 14.92 4.70 7.93
C ALA A 129 15.01 6.07 7.23
N VAL A 130 14.12 7.02 7.55
CA VAL A 130 14.06 8.32 6.88
C VAL A 130 15.40 9.06 6.98
N SER A 131 15.89 9.49 5.83
CA SER A 131 17.15 10.22 5.67
C SER A 131 16.98 11.37 4.68
N PRO A 132 17.24 12.64 5.06
CA PRO A 132 16.97 13.79 4.21
C PRO A 132 17.58 13.68 2.81
N GLY A 133 16.72 13.72 1.79
CA GLY A 133 17.12 13.67 0.38
C GLY A 133 17.53 12.29 -0.14
N LEU A 134 17.47 11.24 0.68
CA LEU A 134 17.90 9.89 0.31
C LEU A 134 16.85 8.82 0.59
N VAL A 135 16.19 8.84 1.74
CA VAL A 135 15.14 7.88 2.10
C VAL A 135 13.93 8.64 2.61
N SER A 136 12.79 8.46 1.95
CA SER A 136 11.48 8.94 2.38
C SER A 136 10.61 7.75 2.79
N ASP A 137 9.65 8.00 3.67
CA ASP A 137 8.71 6.98 4.14
C ASP A 137 7.28 7.33 3.74
N ILE A 138 6.49 6.31 3.45
CA ILE A 138 5.07 6.39 3.10
C ILE A 138 4.29 5.54 4.10
N GLU A 139 3.45 6.22 4.86
CA GLU A 139 2.54 5.65 5.85
C GLU A 139 1.10 5.85 5.37
N THR A 140 0.25 4.84 5.57
CA THR A 140 -1.18 4.95 5.25
C THR A 140 -2.00 4.91 6.52
N GLN A 141 -2.96 5.82 6.65
CA GLN A 141 -3.88 5.85 7.80
C GLN A 141 -5.15 5.02 7.48
N ALA A 142 -4.96 3.79 6.99
CA ALA A 142 -6.04 2.97 6.46
C ALA A 142 -7.05 2.50 7.53
N GLN A 143 -6.68 2.53 8.80
CA GLN A 143 -7.53 2.16 9.93
C GLN A 143 -8.76 3.06 10.09
N GLU A 144 -8.69 4.33 9.67
CA GLU A 144 -9.85 5.24 9.74
C GLU A 144 -10.95 4.78 8.76
N VAL A 145 -10.55 4.31 7.58
CA VAL A 145 -11.49 3.76 6.59
C VAL A 145 -11.99 2.38 7.05
N ALA A 146 -11.11 1.56 7.62
CA ALA A 146 -11.49 0.27 8.18
C ALA A 146 -12.50 0.41 9.33
N TYR A 147 -12.38 1.44 10.15
CA TYR A 147 -13.38 1.79 11.18
C TYR A 147 -14.76 2.03 10.57
N LEU A 148 -14.84 2.82 9.50
CA LEU A 148 -16.12 3.05 8.82
C LEU A 148 -16.70 1.76 8.23
N ALA A 149 -15.85 0.88 7.68
CA ALA A 149 -16.28 -0.44 7.21
C ALA A 149 -16.80 -1.32 8.36
N GLY A 150 -16.16 -1.27 9.53
CA GLY A 150 -16.63 -1.94 10.75
C GLY A 150 -17.98 -1.43 11.22
N VAL A 151 -18.18 -0.10 11.24
CA VAL A 151 -19.48 0.52 11.58
C VAL A 151 -20.58 0.04 10.64
N LEU A 152 -20.29 -0.04 9.35
CA LEU A 152 -21.23 -0.56 8.36
C LEU A 152 -21.53 -2.04 8.64
N ALA A 153 -20.51 -2.88 8.82
CA ALA A 153 -20.68 -4.29 9.11
C ALA A 153 -21.53 -4.53 10.37
N GLY A 154 -21.31 -3.76 11.43
CA GLY A 154 -22.10 -3.86 12.67
C GLY A 154 -23.57 -3.49 12.51
N LYS A 155 -23.89 -2.59 11.58
CA LYS A 155 -25.28 -2.19 11.25
C LYS A 155 -25.99 -3.19 10.35
N GLU A 156 -25.25 -3.83 9.46
CA GLU A 156 -25.81 -4.68 8.40
C GLU A 156 -25.78 -6.18 8.72
N THR A 157 -24.94 -6.63 9.66
CA THR A 157 -24.89 -8.05 10.05
C THR A 157 -26.24 -8.51 10.59
N THR A 158 -26.72 -9.62 10.04
CA THR A 158 -27.97 -10.30 10.42
C THR A 158 -27.71 -11.46 11.37
N SER A 159 -26.54 -12.09 11.26
CA SER A 159 -26.09 -13.17 12.13
C SER A 159 -25.54 -12.67 13.47
N GLY A 160 -25.10 -11.41 13.51
CA GLY A 160 -24.31 -10.86 14.61
C GLY A 160 -22.86 -11.38 14.66
N THR A 161 -22.42 -12.17 13.69
CA THR A 161 -21.04 -12.66 13.55
C THR A 161 -20.44 -12.13 12.25
N VAL A 162 -19.25 -11.55 12.35
CA VAL A 162 -18.51 -10.94 11.23
C VAL A 162 -17.10 -11.51 11.23
N GLY A 163 -16.53 -11.72 10.04
CA GLY A 163 -15.18 -12.24 9.88
C GLY A 163 -14.22 -11.22 9.29
N ILE A 164 -12.94 -11.33 9.66
CA ILE A 164 -11.81 -10.70 8.97
C ILE A 164 -10.95 -11.83 8.41
N VAL A 165 -10.64 -11.75 7.11
CA VAL A 165 -9.72 -12.69 6.45
C VAL A 165 -8.57 -11.89 5.87
N VAL A 166 -7.36 -12.14 6.37
CA VAL A 166 -6.13 -11.46 5.91
C VAL A 166 -5.17 -12.42 5.24
N SER A 167 -4.49 -11.99 4.18
CA SER A 167 -3.46 -12.77 3.47
C SER A 167 -2.04 -12.66 4.05
N GLY A 168 -1.86 -11.82 5.07
CA GLY A 168 -0.60 -11.59 5.80
C GLY A 168 -0.84 -10.60 6.94
N GLU A 169 0.19 -10.23 7.69
CA GLU A 169 0.07 -9.35 8.87
C GLU A 169 1.09 -8.18 8.89
N PRO A 170 1.22 -7.36 7.82
CA PRO A 170 2.02 -6.15 7.91
C PRO A 170 1.41 -5.14 8.91
N PRO A 171 2.21 -4.23 9.49
CA PRO A 171 1.73 -3.23 10.45
C PRO A 171 0.44 -2.50 10.05
N THR A 172 0.33 -1.99 8.82
CA THR A 172 -0.91 -1.31 8.36
C THR A 172 -2.14 -2.22 8.46
N TRP A 173 -2.01 -3.49 8.12
CA TRP A 173 -3.14 -4.41 8.13
C TRP A 173 -3.59 -4.76 9.55
N ASN A 174 -2.65 -4.76 10.50
CA ASN A 174 -2.97 -4.87 11.92
C ASN A 174 -3.72 -3.63 12.41
N TYR A 175 -3.32 -2.42 11.98
CA TYR A 175 -4.07 -1.20 12.29
C TYR A 175 -5.47 -1.23 11.68
N MET A 176 -5.63 -1.67 10.44
CA MET A 176 -6.93 -1.84 9.79
C MET A 176 -7.82 -2.84 10.53
N THR A 177 -7.26 -3.98 10.95
CA THR A 177 -7.97 -4.99 11.74
C THR A 177 -8.52 -4.40 13.04
N VAL A 178 -7.71 -3.63 13.75
CA VAL A 178 -8.14 -2.94 14.99
C VAL A 178 -9.19 -1.88 14.68
N GLY A 179 -8.96 -1.03 13.68
CA GLY A 179 -9.92 0.01 13.28
C GLY A 179 -11.28 -0.58 12.94
N PHE A 180 -11.32 -1.66 12.14
CA PHE A 180 -12.54 -2.40 11.82
C PHE A 180 -13.22 -2.95 13.08
N ALA A 181 -12.47 -3.59 13.98
CA ALA A 181 -13.01 -4.13 15.23
C ALA A 181 -13.63 -3.04 16.12
N GLU A 182 -12.96 -1.89 16.24
CA GLU A 182 -13.49 -0.73 16.98
C GLU A 182 -14.78 -0.20 16.36
N GLY A 183 -14.81 -0.03 15.03
CA GLY A 183 -16.01 0.41 14.31
C GLY A 183 -17.18 -0.56 14.45
N LEU A 184 -16.90 -1.87 14.35
CA LEU A 184 -17.87 -2.93 14.54
C LEU A 184 -18.49 -2.86 15.94
N LYS A 185 -17.65 -2.78 16.97
CA LYS A 185 -18.11 -2.71 18.36
C LYS A 185 -18.82 -1.42 18.71
N ALA A 186 -18.45 -0.30 18.08
CA ALA A 186 -19.14 0.97 18.24
C ALA A 186 -20.57 0.93 17.68
N ALA A 187 -20.80 0.23 16.56
CA ALA A 187 -22.11 0.08 15.95
C ALA A 187 -22.95 -1.05 16.56
N ASN A 188 -22.30 -2.14 16.98
CA ASN A 188 -22.93 -3.33 17.55
C ASN A 188 -22.00 -3.96 18.60
N ALA A 189 -22.24 -3.62 19.87
CA ALA A 189 -21.40 -4.07 20.99
C ALA A 189 -21.41 -5.60 21.17
N ASP A 190 -22.51 -6.26 20.78
CA ASP A 190 -22.71 -7.70 20.94
C ASP A 190 -22.16 -8.52 19.76
N ALA A 191 -21.77 -7.87 18.65
CA ALA A 191 -21.26 -8.56 17.47
C ALA A 191 -20.03 -9.42 17.78
N LYS A 192 -20.00 -10.66 17.30
CA LYS A 192 -18.82 -11.54 17.38
C LYS A 192 -17.91 -11.27 16.18
N LEU A 193 -16.63 -11.04 16.45
CA LEU A 193 -15.61 -10.92 15.42
C LEU A 193 -14.81 -12.22 15.36
N LEU A 194 -14.72 -12.78 14.16
CA LEU A 194 -13.80 -13.86 13.81
C LEU A 194 -12.62 -13.26 13.04
N TYR A 195 -11.45 -13.85 13.19
CA TYR A 195 -10.22 -13.37 12.57
C TYR A 195 -9.39 -14.57 12.12
N SER A 196 -9.05 -14.57 10.84
CA SER A 196 -8.26 -15.64 10.23
C SER A 196 -7.19 -15.09 9.31
N VAL A 197 -6.01 -15.68 9.40
CA VAL A 197 -4.86 -15.41 8.53
C VAL A 197 -4.73 -16.58 7.54
N ILE A 198 -4.63 -16.28 6.25
CA ILE A 198 -4.48 -17.30 5.19
C ILE A 198 -3.09 -17.94 5.28
N GLY A 199 -2.05 -17.12 5.44
CA GLY A 199 -0.64 -17.51 5.55
C GLY A 199 0.26 -16.28 5.76
N GLU A 200 1.58 -16.50 5.84
CA GLU A 200 2.56 -15.45 6.14
C GLU A 200 2.68 -14.39 5.03
N ALA A 201 2.62 -14.81 3.76
CA ALA A 201 2.71 -13.95 2.58
C ALA A 201 1.77 -14.44 1.45
N ALA A 202 0.51 -14.70 1.79
CA ALA A 202 -0.46 -15.36 0.93
C ALA A 202 -1.21 -14.40 -0.02
N TYR A 203 -0.57 -13.29 -0.43
CA TYR A 203 -1.19 -12.18 -1.18
C TYR A 203 -1.77 -12.57 -2.56
N ASP A 204 -1.34 -13.70 -3.13
CA ASP A 204 -1.89 -14.23 -4.38
C ASP A 204 -2.58 -15.60 -4.20
N ASP A 205 -2.75 -16.08 -2.96
CA ASP A 205 -3.37 -17.38 -2.66
C ASP A 205 -4.91 -17.30 -2.61
N ALA A 206 -5.52 -17.12 -3.77
CA ALA A 206 -6.99 -17.11 -3.89
C ALA A 206 -7.63 -18.43 -3.44
N ALA A 207 -6.96 -19.57 -3.60
CA ALA A 207 -7.49 -20.87 -3.18
C ALA A 207 -7.51 -21.00 -1.65
N GLY A 208 -6.43 -20.59 -0.99
CA GLY A 208 -6.34 -20.49 0.47
C GLY A 208 -7.36 -19.49 1.03
N ALA A 209 -7.48 -18.32 0.41
CA ALA A 209 -8.47 -17.31 0.77
C ALA A 209 -9.91 -17.86 0.71
N LYS A 210 -10.27 -18.60 -0.35
CA LYS A 210 -11.57 -19.25 -0.47
C LYS A 210 -11.83 -20.23 0.66
N ARG A 211 -10.87 -21.11 0.92
CA ARG A 211 -10.98 -22.11 2.00
C ARG A 211 -11.17 -21.45 3.36
N VAL A 212 -10.40 -20.40 3.67
CA VAL A 212 -10.49 -19.69 4.96
C VAL A 212 -11.80 -18.91 5.07
N THR A 213 -12.22 -18.24 4.00
CA THR A 213 -13.50 -17.50 3.96
C THR A 213 -14.69 -18.45 4.16
N GLU A 214 -14.69 -19.62 3.51
CA GLU A 214 -15.71 -20.65 3.73
C GLU A 214 -15.74 -21.16 5.18
N GLN A 215 -14.59 -21.21 5.87
CA GLN A 215 -14.52 -21.58 7.29
C GLN A 215 -15.15 -20.51 8.19
N GLU A 216 -14.90 -19.24 7.92
CA GLU A 216 -15.51 -18.10 8.62
C GLU A 216 -17.04 -18.09 8.45
N ILE A 217 -17.51 -18.31 7.21
CA ILE A 217 -18.93 -18.42 6.91
C ILE A 217 -19.55 -19.64 7.61
N ALA A 218 -18.88 -20.80 7.59
CA ALA A 218 -19.33 -21.99 8.31
C ALA A 218 -19.36 -21.79 9.83
N ALA A 219 -18.51 -20.91 10.37
CA ALA A 219 -18.50 -20.50 11.77
C ALA A 219 -19.55 -19.42 12.11
N GLY A 220 -20.33 -18.99 11.12
CA GLY A 220 -21.49 -18.13 11.27
C GLY A 220 -21.32 -16.70 10.78
N ALA A 221 -20.15 -16.33 10.24
CA ALA A 221 -19.96 -14.99 9.68
C ALA A 221 -20.86 -14.77 8.45
N ASP A 222 -21.58 -13.65 8.42
CA ASP A 222 -22.39 -13.23 7.26
C ASP A 222 -21.81 -12.02 6.52
N ILE A 223 -20.79 -11.38 7.09
CA ILE A 223 -20.00 -10.32 6.48
C ILE A 223 -18.53 -10.65 6.66
N ILE A 224 -17.74 -10.50 5.60
CA ILE A 224 -16.30 -10.72 5.60
C ILE A 224 -15.60 -9.41 5.20
N PHE A 225 -14.69 -8.94 6.06
CA PHE A 225 -13.74 -7.90 5.71
C PHE A 225 -12.46 -8.56 5.18
N GLY A 226 -12.34 -8.59 3.85
CA GLY A 226 -11.24 -9.25 3.16
C GLY A 226 -10.06 -8.31 2.91
N MET A 227 -8.86 -8.75 3.26
CA MET A 227 -7.60 -8.03 3.06
C MET A 227 -6.61 -8.97 2.41
N GLY A 228 -6.51 -8.91 1.07
CA GLY A 228 -5.92 -10.03 0.33
C GLY A 228 -5.14 -9.69 -0.92
N ASP A 229 -5.27 -8.49 -1.50
CA ASP A 229 -4.84 -8.21 -2.88
C ASP A 229 -5.37 -9.27 -3.86
N GLY A 230 -4.51 -10.01 -4.57
CA GLY A 230 -4.91 -11.10 -5.45
C GLY A 230 -5.67 -12.23 -4.71
N ALA A 231 -5.38 -12.46 -3.43
CA ALA A 231 -6.09 -13.43 -2.62
C ALA A 231 -7.56 -13.03 -2.40
N SER A 232 -7.90 -11.74 -2.47
CA SER A 232 -9.28 -11.27 -2.28
C SER A 232 -10.26 -11.85 -3.30
N PHE A 233 -9.81 -12.28 -4.48
CA PHE A 233 -10.68 -12.99 -5.43
C PHE A 233 -11.24 -14.30 -4.89
N GLY A 234 -10.55 -14.94 -3.93
CA GLY A 234 -11.06 -16.11 -3.23
C GLY A 234 -12.10 -15.79 -2.16
N MET A 235 -12.21 -14.54 -1.73
CA MET A 235 -13.10 -14.11 -0.64
C MET A 235 -14.48 -13.64 -1.15
N LEU A 236 -14.61 -13.42 -2.47
CA LEU A 236 -15.83 -12.98 -3.16
C LEU A 236 -16.73 -14.15 -3.53
#